data_AF-A0A7T6Z6W2-F1
#
_entry.id   AF-A0A7T6Z6W2-F1
#
_cell.length_a   1.000
_cell.length_b   1.000
_cell.length_c   1.000
_cell.angle_alpha   90.00
_cell.angle_beta   90.00
_cell.angle_gamma   90.00
#
_symmetry.space_group_name_H-M   'P 1'
#
loop_
_entity.id
_entity.type
_entity.pdbx_description
1 polymer ?
#
loop_
_entity_poly.entity_id
_entity_poly.type
_entity_poly.pdbx_seq_one_letter_code
_entity_poly.pdbx_strand_id
1 'polypeptide(L)'
;MSYNRSFSTGEPFSHQFHVDDAAMEEPLAGRFFEKIHFISLHREIVIVCIGTDRSTGDAYGPLTGTMLSENNPGSFFVYGTLQQPVHALNLQATLDDVFDNYRHPFLIAIDASMGKSYNVGKITLASGPVRPGSAVKKTLPDIGNMHMTGTVNVGGMMEYYVLQNTRLNLVMKMAERTSNAILRADRRLNHPTSPTPTRRSHIIRPSAHEMSAPAKE
;
A
#
# COMPACT_ATOMS: atom_id res chain seq x y z
N MET A 1 26.46 3.93 -25.20
CA MET A 1 25.04 4.32 -25.29
C MET A 1 24.33 3.86 -24.04
N SER A 2 24.18 4.75 -23.08
CA SER A 2 23.61 4.48 -21.75
C SER A 2 22.09 4.41 -21.87
N TYR A 3 21.50 3.25 -21.63
CA TYR A 3 20.04 3.09 -21.59
C TYR A 3 19.50 3.74 -20.31
N ASN A 4 19.20 5.03 -20.39
CA ASN A 4 18.46 5.74 -19.35
C ASN A 4 16.97 5.39 -19.49
N ARG A 5 16.57 4.17 -19.08
CA ARG A 5 15.15 3.93 -18.79
C ARG A 5 14.85 4.60 -17.46
N SER A 6 14.46 5.86 -17.51
CA SER A 6 13.64 6.42 -16.45
C SER A 6 12.42 5.50 -16.32
N PHE A 7 12.33 4.74 -15.24
CA PHE A 7 11.08 4.08 -14.87
C PHE A 7 10.06 5.20 -14.66
N SER A 8 9.26 5.50 -15.68
CA SER A 8 8.09 6.36 -15.48
C SER A 8 7.23 5.66 -14.44
N THR A 9 7.04 6.30 -13.30
CA THR A 9 5.83 6.04 -12.51
C THR A 9 4.68 6.06 -13.50
N GLY A 10 3.91 4.98 -13.61
CA GLY A 10 2.80 4.91 -14.57
C GLY A 10 1.82 6.08 -14.42
N GLU A 11 0.87 6.17 -15.35
CA GLU A 11 -0.24 7.13 -15.29
C GLU A 11 -0.76 7.30 -13.84
N PRO A 12 -1.01 8.54 -13.38
CA PRO A 12 -1.53 8.79 -12.05
C PRO A 12 -2.75 7.91 -11.74
N PHE A 13 -2.77 7.28 -10.57
CA PHE A 13 -3.87 6.41 -10.16
C PHE A 13 -4.42 6.79 -8.79
N SER A 14 -5.68 6.43 -8.56
CA SER A 14 -6.36 6.54 -7.28
C SER A 14 -7.43 5.45 -7.18
N HIS A 15 -7.33 4.61 -6.14
CA HIS A 15 -8.30 3.57 -5.82
C HIS A 15 -8.85 3.81 -4.42
N GLN A 16 -10.18 3.74 -4.27
CA GLN A 16 -10.86 3.97 -3.00
C GLN A 16 -11.58 2.70 -2.54
N PHE A 17 -11.48 2.44 -1.25
CA PHE A 17 -12.11 1.32 -0.56
C PHE A 17 -12.82 1.84 0.68
N HIS A 18 -13.91 1.21 1.10
CA HIS A 18 -14.60 1.58 2.32
C HIS A 18 -14.34 0.55 3.42
N VAL A 19 -14.07 1.01 4.65
CA VAL A 19 -13.72 0.14 5.78
C VAL A 19 -14.83 -0.85 6.15
N ASP A 20 -16.09 -0.50 5.88
CA ASP A 20 -17.25 -1.37 6.11
C ASP A 20 -17.50 -2.39 5.01
N ASP A 21 -16.83 -2.29 3.86
CA ASP A 21 -16.88 -3.34 2.85
C ASP A 21 -16.07 -4.54 3.33
N ALA A 22 -16.76 -5.65 3.64
CA ALA A 22 -16.16 -6.88 4.13
C ALA A 22 -15.12 -7.46 3.16
N ALA A 23 -15.23 -7.19 1.85
CA ALA A 23 -14.29 -7.67 0.85
C ALA A 23 -13.03 -6.80 0.71
N MET A 24 -13.00 -5.56 1.23
CA MET A 24 -12.03 -4.53 0.83
C MET A 24 -10.54 -4.91 0.92
N GLU A 25 -10.16 -5.77 1.87
CA GLU A 25 -8.76 -6.15 2.08
C GLU A 25 -8.15 -6.82 0.85
N GLU A 26 -8.93 -7.67 0.16
CA GLU A 26 -8.44 -8.47 -0.95
C GLU A 26 -8.23 -7.63 -2.23
N PRO A 27 -9.20 -6.79 -2.67
CA PRO A 27 -8.99 -5.82 -3.73
C PRO A 27 -7.89 -4.80 -3.42
N LEU A 28 -7.82 -4.28 -2.18
CA LEU A 28 -6.76 -3.34 -1.79
C LEU A 28 -5.39 -4.01 -1.87
N ALA A 29 -5.24 -5.23 -1.34
CA ALA A 29 -4.00 -6.01 -1.43
C ALA A 29 -3.61 -6.27 -2.89
N GLY A 30 -4.56 -6.61 -3.75
CA GLY A 30 -4.34 -6.82 -5.18
C GLY A 30 -3.82 -5.57 -5.88
N ARG A 31 -4.44 -4.41 -5.65
CA ARG A 31 -3.98 -3.14 -6.22
C ARG A 31 -2.64 -2.71 -5.68
N PHE A 32 -2.42 -2.84 -4.37
CA PHE A 32 -1.15 -2.52 -3.75
C PHE A 32 -0.02 -3.37 -4.33
N PHE A 33 -0.20 -4.69 -4.38
CA PHE A 33 0.74 -5.64 -5.00
C PHE A 33 1.04 -5.29 -6.46
N GLU A 34 0.01 -5.02 -7.27
CA GLU A 34 0.15 -4.63 -8.69
C GLU A 34 1.10 -3.44 -8.86
N LYS A 35 1.03 -2.45 -7.96
CA LYS A 35 1.86 -1.24 -8.05
C LYS A 35 3.29 -1.46 -7.59
N ILE A 36 3.53 -2.35 -6.62
CA ILE A 36 4.84 -2.47 -5.98
C ILE A 36 5.65 -3.69 -6.40
N HIS A 37 5.02 -4.72 -6.98
CA HIS A 37 5.67 -6.00 -7.27
C HIS A 37 6.96 -5.87 -8.08
N PHE A 38 6.94 -5.11 -9.18
CA PHE A 38 8.16 -4.91 -9.98
C PHE A 38 9.17 -3.99 -9.31
N ILE A 39 8.71 -3.10 -8.44
CA ILE A 39 9.53 -2.14 -7.71
C ILE A 39 10.33 -2.86 -6.62
N SER A 40 9.68 -3.77 -5.88
CA SER A 40 10.30 -4.53 -4.80
C SER A 40 11.45 -5.43 -5.27
N LEU A 41 11.52 -5.75 -6.56
CA LEU A 41 12.62 -6.52 -7.15
C LEU A 41 13.91 -5.71 -7.31
N HIS A 42 13.84 -4.38 -7.25
CA HIS A 42 14.95 -3.49 -7.58
C HIS A 42 15.23 -2.42 -6.52
N ARG A 43 14.26 -2.14 -5.65
CA ARG A 43 14.32 -1.07 -4.66
C ARG A 43 13.71 -1.54 -3.34
N GLU A 44 14.34 -1.13 -2.26
CA GLU A 44 13.80 -1.28 -0.92
C GLU A 44 12.50 -0.48 -0.81
N ILE A 45 11.47 -1.08 -0.19
CA ILE A 45 10.18 -0.42 0.03
C ILE A 45 10.14 0.00 1.50
N VAL A 46 9.99 1.30 1.71
CA VAL A 46 9.89 1.89 3.05
C VAL A 46 8.49 2.48 3.20
N ILE A 47 7.77 1.99 4.22
CA ILE A 47 6.46 2.49 4.61
C ILE A 47 6.65 3.47 5.77
N VAL A 48 6.21 4.71 5.59
CA VAL A 48 6.24 5.75 6.62
C VAL A 48 4.82 6.07 7.05
N CYS A 49 4.47 5.63 8.25
CA CYS A 49 3.18 5.82 8.89
C CYS A 49 3.16 7.11 9.70
N ILE A 50 2.43 8.10 9.21
CA ILE A 50 2.43 9.47 9.70
C ILE A 50 1.25 9.69 10.65
N GLY A 51 1.51 10.37 11.76
CA GLY A 51 0.52 10.76 12.75
C GLY A 51 1.07 10.75 14.17
N THR A 52 0.18 10.86 15.16
CA THR A 52 0.53 10.79 16.59
C THR A 52 -0.49 9.97 17.38
N ASP A 53 0.00 9.35 18.44
CA ASP A 53 -0.79 8.70 19.51
C ASP A 53 -1.57 9.69 20.40
N ARG A 54 -1.31 11.00 20.29
CA ARG A 54 -1.92 12.05 21.12
C ARG A 54 -3.24 12.61 20.57
N SER A 55 -3.68 12.13 19.40
CA SER A 55 -4.91 12.56 18.74
C SER A 55 -5.57 11.35 18.10
N THR A 56 -6.81 11.04 18.49
CA THR A 56 -7.45 9.77 18.10
C THR A 56 -7.59 9.64 16.59
N GLY A 57 -7.92 10.71 15.88
CA GLY A 57 -8.01 10.73 14.41
C GLY A 57 -6.65 10.63 13.73
N ASP A 58 -5.61 11.20 14.34
CA ASP A 58 -4.24 11.19 13.80
C ASP A 58 -3.49 9.89 14.13
N ALA A 59 -4.08 9.03 14.96
CA ALA A 59 -3.47 7.76 15.32
C ALA A 59 -3.54 6.69 14.20
N TYR A 60 -4.25 6.95 13.09
CA TYR A 60 -4.41 6.00 11.99
C TYR A 60 -3.05 5.46 11.47
N GLY A 61 -2.12 6.36 11.13
CA GLY A 61 -0.79 5.97 10.68
C GLY A 61 -0.04 5.14 11.73
N PRO A 62 0.24 5.68 12.93
CA PRO A 62 0.95 4.95 13.99
C PRO A 62 0.33 3.60 14.35
N LEU A 63 -1.00 3.48 14.35
CA LEU A 63 -1.70 2.22 14.57
C LEU A 63 -1.44 1.23 13.44
N THR A 64 -1.55 1.66 12.18
CA THR A 64 -1.21 0.82 11.03
C THR A 64 0.24 0.37 11.09
N GLY A 65 1.17 1.28 11.41
CA GLY A 65 2.59 0.95 11.54
C GLY A 65 2.87 -0.04 12.65
N THR A 66 2.28 0.13 13.84
CA THR A 66 2.38 -0.86 14.93
C THR A 66 1.91 -2.24 14.48
N MET A 67 0.72 -2.34 13.88
CA MET A 67 0.16 -3.61 13.43
C MET A 67 1.02 -4.27 12.34
N LEU A 68 1.62 -3.47 11.44
CA LEU A 68 2.57 -3.98 10.46
C LEU A 68 3.83 -4.52 11.16
N SER A 69 4.47 -3.73 12.01
CA SER A 69 5.70 -4.11 12.72
C SER A 69 5.52 -5.36 13.58
N GLU A 70 4.39 -5.52 14.26
CA GLU A 70 4.05 -6.71 15.06
C GLU A 70 3.95 -7.99 14.23
N ASN A 71 3.60 -7.87 12.94
CA ASN A 71 3.54 -9.00 12.02
C ASN A 71 4.84 -9.25 11.25
N ASN A 72 5.88 -8.42 11.46
CA ASN A 72 7.22 -8.57 10.91
C ASN A 72 7.25 -8.87 9.38
N PRO A 73 6.78 -7.93 8.53
CA PRO A 73 6.71 -8.13 7.08
C PRO A 73 8.09 -8.39 6.48
N GLY A 74 8.15 -9.29 5.49
CA GLY A 74 9.42 -9.66 4.86
C GLY A 74 9.90 -8.67 3.78
N SER A 75 8.99 -7.89 3.19
CA SER A 75 9.28 -7.05 2.02
C SER A 75 9.35 -5.55 2.31
N PHE A 76 9.04 -5.13 3.55
CA PHE A 76 8.85 -3.72 3.89
C PHE A 76 9.64 -3.31 5.14
N PHE A 77 10.24 -2.13 5.09
CA PHE A 77 10.73 -1.43 6.27
C PHE A 77 9.66 -0.46 6.76
N VAL A 78 9.33 -0.48 8.05
CA VAL A 78 8.20 0.30 8.60
C VAL A 78 8.72 1.34 9.59
N TYR A 79 8.39 2.60 9.33
CA TYR A 79 8.61 3.74 10.20
C TYR A 79 7.28 4.30 10.66
N GLY A 80 7.22 4.81 11.89
CA GLY A 80 6.00 5.37 12.45
C GLY A 80 5.13 4.31 13.10
N THR A 81 5.36 4.06 14.38
CA THR A 81 4.53 3.19 15.22
C THR A 81 3.98 4.00 16.38
N LEU A 82 3.10 3.41 17.20
CA LEU A 82 2.72 4.02 18.47
C LEU A 82 3.92 4.23 19.40
N GLN A 83 4.91 3.32 19.38
CA GLN A 83 6.11 3.42 20.19
C GLN A 83 7.07 4.51 19.69
N GLN A 84 7.16 4.67 18.36
CA GLN A 84 8.03 5.62 17.68
C GLN A 84 7.24 6.36 16.59
N PRO A 85 6.39 7.33 16.99
CA PRO A 85 5.53 8.03 16.04
C PRO A 85 6.33 8.92 15.10
N VAL A 86 5.88 9.01 13.85
CA VAL A 86 6.39 9.96 12.86
C VAL A 86 5.33 11.02 12.63
N HIS A 87 5.63 12.25 13.02
CA HIS A 87 4.73 13.38 12.96
C HIS A 87 5.45 14.62 12.40
N ALA A 88 4.71 15.71 12.19
CA ALA A 88 5.22 16.95 11.60
C ALA A 88 6.56 17.46 12.21
N LEU A 89 6.82 17.24 13.50
CA LEU A 89 8.02 17.77 14.16
C LEU A 89 9.30 16.94 13.93
N ASN A 90 9.18 15.66 13.55
CA ASN A 90 10.33 14.77 13.34
C ASN A 90 10.38 14.18 11.92
N LEU A 91 9.39 14.46 11.06
CA LEU A 91 9.30 13.92 9.70
C LEU A 91 10.59 14.13 8.88
N GLN A 92 11.20 15.32 8.93
CA GLN A 92 12.43 15.58 8.19
C GLN A 92 13.57 14.68 8.68
N ALA A 93 13.79 14.61 9.99
CA ALA A 93 14.84 13.76 10.56
C ALA A 93 14.59 12.27 10.27
N THR A 94 13.34 11.83 10.25
CA THR A 94 13.00 10.46 9.84
C THR A 94 13.31 10.22 8.36
N LEU A 95 13.04 11.17 7.48
CA LEU A 95 13.39 11.04 6.07
C LEU A 95 14.90 11.02 5.86
N ASP A 96 15.64 11.85 6.58
CA ASP A 96 17.11 11.85 6.54
C ASP A 96 17.65 10.47 6.94
N ASP A 97 17.17 9.89 8.05
CA ASP A 97 17.53 8.53 8.47
C ASP A 97 17.19 7.46 7.41
N VAL A 98 16.02 7.57 6.78
CA VAL A 98 15.61 6.65 5.71
C VAL A 98 16.55 6.75 4.50
N PHE A 99 16.94 7.96 4.09
CA PHE A 99 17.85 8.14 2.95
C PHE A 99 19.31 7.81 3.26
N ASP A 100 19.71 7.85 4.53
CA ASP A 100 21.02 7.41 5.00
C ASP A 100 21.12 5.87 5.04
N ASN A 101 20.03 5.18 5.41
CA ASN A 101 20.01 3.72 5.54
C ASN A 101 19.69 2.97 4.23
N TYR A 102 18.92 3.58 3.32
CA TYR A 102 18.40 2.91 2.13
C TYR A 102 18.78 3.64 0.84
N ARG A 103 19.19 2.91 -0.19
CA ARG A 103 19.64 3.50 -1.45
C ARG A 103 18.48 3.66 -2.43
N HIS A 104 18.06 4.90 -2.66
CA HIS A 104 16.90 5.23 -3.51
C HIS A 104 15.63 4.44 -3.14
N PRO A 105 15.19 4.46 -1.87
CA PRO A 105 14.04 3.70 -1.42
C PRO A 105 12.77 4.13 -2.15
N PHE A 106 11.84 3.20 -2.35
CA PHE A 106 10.48 3.53 -2.77
C PHE A 106 9.64 3.81 -1.53
N LEU A 107 9.31 5.09 -1.32
CA LEU A 107 8.60 5.55 -0.13
C LEU A 107 7.09 5.40 -0.32
N ILE A 108 6.42 4.85 0.69
CA ILE A 108 4.98 4.76 0.76
C ILE A 108 4.52 5.47 2.04
N ALA A 109 3.77 6.55 1.92
CA ALA A 109 3.23 7.25 3.08
C ALA A 109 1.86 6.68 3.48
N ILE A 110 1.61 6.53 4.78
CA ILE A 110 0.28 6.22 5.32
C ILE A 110 -0.12 7.35 6.26
N ASP A 111 -1.21 8.05 5.97
CA ASP A 111 -1.60 9.27 6.70
C ASP A 111 -3.11 9.35 6.93
N ALA A 112 -3.52 10.06 7.98
CA ALA A 112 -4.92 10.40 8.21
C ALA A 112 -5.30 11.62 7.38
N SER A 113 -6.56 11.65 6.93
CA SER A 113 -7.14 12.79 6.23
C SER A 113 -8.54 13.08 6.74
N MET A 114 -9.01 14.29 6.47
CA MET A 114 -10.41 14.66 6.69
C MET A 114 -11.06 15.01 5.36
N GLY A 115 -12.36 14.77 5.26
CA GLY A 115 -13.07 14.91 3.99
C GLY A 115 -14.56 15.17 4.16
N LYS A 116 -15.32 15.01 3.09
CA LYS A 116 -16.79 15.11 3.15
C LYS A 116 -17.36 13.91 3.93
N SER A 117 -18.53 14.08 4.52
CA SER A 117 -19.19 13.03 5.33
C SER A 117 -19.29 11.67 4.63
N TYR A 118 -19.62 11.65 3.34
CA TYR A 118 -19.70 10.42 2.54
C TYR A 118 -18.34 9.78 2.21
N ASN A 119 -17.23 10.44 2.56
CA ASN A 119 -15.89 9.88 2.44
C ASN A 119 -15.36 9.31 3.76
N VAL A 120 -16.01 9.58 4.90
CA VAL A 120 -15.57 9.04 6.19
C VAL A 120 -15.56 7.52 6.15
N GLY A 121 -14.46 6.90 6.57
CA GLY A 121 -14.25 5.45 6.48
C GLY A 121 -13.64 4.98 5.16
N LYS A 122 -13.36 5.88 4.21
CA LYS A 122 -12.64 5.53 2.99
C LYS A 122 -11.12 5.45 3.22
N ILE A 123 -10.52 4.45 2.60
CA ILE A 123 -9.07 4.27 2.45
C ILE A 123 -8.75 4.49 0.97
N THR A 124 -7.88 5.44 0.66
CA THR A 124 -7.49 5.80 -0.70
C THR A 124 -6.05 5.38 -0.94
N LEU A 125 -5.80 4.52 -1.92
CA LEU A 125 -4.47 4.18 -2.43
C LEU A 125 -4.21 4.96 -3.71
N ALA A 126 -3.20 5.82 -3.73
CA ALA A 126 -2.92 6.70 -4.87
C ALA A 126 -1.42 6.90 -5.13
N SER A 127 -1.09 7.23 -6.38
CA SER A 127 0.27 7.62 -6.79
C SER A 127 0.64 9.01 -6.31
N GLY A 128 1.92 9.24 -6.08
CA GLY A 128 2.48 10.54 -5.74
C GLY A 128 2.56 10.78 -4.23
N PRO A 129 3.17 11.91 -3.85
CA PRO A 129 3.41 12.23 -2.45
C PRO A 129 2.13 12.67 -1.74
N VAL A 130 2.10 12.50 -0.42
CA VAL A 130 1.21 13.27 0.46
C VAL A 130 1.89 14.55 0.89
N ARG A 131 1.05 15.50 1.27
CA ARG A 131 1.41 16.72 1.99
C ARG A 131 0.90 16.58 3.43
N PRO A 132 1.73 16.05 4.35
CA PRO A 132 1.31 15.89 5.73
C PRO A 132 0.98 17.25 6.33
N GLY A 133 0.07 17.26 7.30
CA GLY A 133 -0.07 18.41 8.18
C GLY A 133 -0.73 19.63 7.57
N SER A 134 -1.77 19.47 6.73
CA SER A 134 -2.62 20.60 6.28
C SER A 134 -3.15 21.46 7.45
N ALA A 135 -3.26 20.88 8.64
CA ALA A 135 -3.66 21.55 9.88
C ALA A 135 -2.52 22.29 10.63
N VAL A 136 -1.25 22.07 10.25
CA VAL A 136 -0.08 22.71 10.87
C VAL A 136 0.56 23.71 9.91
N LYS A 137 0.77 24.95 10.36
CA LYS A 137 1.28 26.09 9.58
C LYS A 137 2.75 25.97 9.13
N LYS A 138 3.35 24.77 9.15
CA LYS A 138 4.74 24.52 8.74
C LYS A 138 4.78 23.92 7.35
N THR A 139 5.75 24.33 6.54
CA THR A 139 6.05 23.68 5.27
C THR A 139 6.71 22.34 5.56
N LEU A 140 5.95 21.25 5.42
CA LEU A 140 6.47 19.89 5.57
C LEU A 140 6.92 19.36 4.20
N PRO A 141 7.95 18.50 4.15
CA PRO A 141 8.36 17.88 2.89
C PRO A 141 7.23 17.00 2.34
N ASP A 142 7.01 17.09 1.03
CA ASP A 142 6.19 16.14 0.28
C ASP A 142 6.81 14.73 0.46
N ILE A 143 6.03 13.74 0.90
CA ILE A 143 6.52 12.40 1.22
C ILE A 143 5.78 11.32 0.45
N GLY A 144 6.53 10.35 -0.07
CA GLY A 144 6.01 9.17 -0.73
C GLY A 144 6.09 9.25 -2.25
N ASN A 145 6.46 8.13 -2.86
CA ASN A 145 6.21 7.88 -4.29
C ASN A 145 4.76 7.42 -4.52
N MET A 146 4.15 6.86 -3.47
CA MET A 146 2.78 6.38 -3.39
C MET A 146 2.28 6.65 -1.96
N HIS A 147 0.95 6.68 -1.77
CA HIS A 147 0.39 6.82 -0.44
C HIS A 147 -0.92 6.07 -0.24
N MET A 148 -1.22 5.83 1.04
CA MET A 148 -2.55 5.47 1.51
C MET A 148 -3.06 6.52 2.49
N THR A 149 -4.24 7.09 2.23
CA THR A 149 -4.89 8.02 3.16
C THR A 149 -6.18 7.44 3.70
N GLY A 150 -6.37 7.51 5.01
CA GLY A 150 -7.62 7.17 5.68
C GLY A 150 -8.44 8.43 5.94
N THR A 151 -9.64 8.56 5.38
CA THR A 151 -10.56 9.66 5.75
C THR A 151 -11.24 9.32 7.08
N VAL A 152 -10.68 9.81 8.18
CA VAL A 152 -11.06 9.42 9.54
C VAL A 152 -12.24 10.21 10.09
N ASN A 153 -12.50 11.41 9.54
CA ASN A 153 -13.60 12.27 9.96
C ASN A 153 -13.97 13.33 8.91
N VAL A 154 -15.02 14.09 9.20
CA VAL A 154 -15.46 15.23 8.40
C VAL A 154 -14.48 16.40 8.57
N GLY A 155 -14.04 16.98 7.46
CA GLY A 155 -13.18 18.18 7.44
C GLY A 155 -13.94 19.49 7.43
N GLY A 156 -13.23 20.61 7.49
CA GLY A 156 -13.83 21.95 7.47
C GLY A 156 -13.32 22.84 8.61
N MET A 157 -14.23 23.33 9.46
CA MET A 157 -13.83 24.19 10.58
C MET A 157 -13.32 23.36 11.77
N MET A 158 -12.29 23.88 12.44
CA MET A 158 -11.75 23.30 13.69
C MET A 158 -11.19 21.87 13.54
N GLU A 159 -10.60 21.56 12.39
CA GLU A 159 -10.01 20.26 12.04
C GLU A 159 -9.11 19.66 13.14
N TYR A 160 -8.29 20.47 13.79
CA TYR A 160 -7.47 20.03 14.93
C TYR A 160 -8.30 19.44 16.08
N TYR A 161 -9.40 20.10 16.46
CA TYR A 161 -10.29 19.62 17.52
C TYR A 161 -11.08 18.38 17.09
N VAL A 162 -11.46 18.33 15.81
CA VAL A 162 -12.16 17.16 15.23
C VAL A 162 -11.27 15.92 15.28
N LEU A 163 -9.99 16.04 14.90
CA LEU A 163 -9.04 14.93 14.99
C LEU A 163 -8.87 14.44 16.43
N GLN A 164 -8.78 15.34 17.42
CA GLN A 164 -8.67 14.98 18.83
C GLN A 164 -9.90 14.22 19.38
N ASN A 165 -11.07 14.40 18.76
CA ASN A 165 -12.34 13.78 19.18
C ASN A 165 -12.88 12.75 18.18
N THR A 166 -12.06 12.33 17.22
CA THR A 166 -12.47 11.31 16.24
C THR A 166 -12.70 9.97 16.94
N ARG A 167 -13.71 9.23 16.51
CA ARG A 167 -14.06 7.94 17.12
C ARG A 167 -12.93 6.93 16.91
N LEU A 168 -12.25 6.58 18.00
CA LEU A 168 -11.13 5.64 17.97
C LEU A 168 -11.51 4.28 17.34
N ASN A 169 -12.73 3.78 17.56
CA ASN A 169 -13.18 2.52 16.96
C ASN A 169 -13.11 2.52 15.42
N LEU A 170 -13.46 3.65 14.78
CA LEU A 170 -13.34 3.77 13.32
C LEU A 170 -11.87 3.73 12.90
N VAL A 171 -11.02 4.48 13.60
CA VAL A 171 -9.58 4.57 13.31
C VAL A 171 -8.90 3.21 13.48
N MET A 172 -9.21 2.50 14.57
CA MET A 172 -8.72 1.13 14.82
C MET A 172 -9.13 0.18 13.68
N LYS A 173 -10.41 0.19 13.29
CA LYS A 173 -10.90 -0.64 12.19
C LYS A 173 -10.20 -0.30 10.88
N MET A 174 -10.03 0.98 10.56
CA MET A 174 -9.33 1.41 9.35
C MET A 174 -7.87 0.96 9.35
N ALA A 175 -7.19 1.10 10.49
CA ALA A 175 -5.79 0.71 10.65
C ALA A 175 -5.60 -0.79 10.45
N GLU A 176 -6.45 -1.61 11.07
CA GLU A 176 -6.47 -3.07 10.96
C GLU A 176 -6.73 -3.53 9.52
N ARG A 177 -7.73 -2.97 8.84
CA ARG A 177 -8.06 -3.35 7.46
C ARG A 177 -6.94 -2.97 6.48
N THR A 178 -6.29 -1.84 6.73
CA THR A 178 -5.14 -1.37 5.94
C THR A 178 -3.93 -2.27 6.15
N SER A 179 -3.57 -2.56 7.40
CA SER A 179 -2.42 -3.43 7.72
C SER A 179 -2.64 -4.85 7.18
N ASN A 180 -3.83 -5.42 7.34
CA ASN A 180 -4.17 -6.73 6.78
C ASN A 180 -4.02 -6.79 5.25
N ALA A 181 -4.46 -5.75 4.54
CA ALA A 181 -4.31 -5.68 3.09
C ALA A 181 -2.83 -5.61 2.66
N ILE A 182 -2.02 -4.81 3.36
CA ILE A 182 -0.58 -4.70 3.11
C ILE A 182 0.12 -6.04 3.40
N LEU A 183 -0.20 -6.71 4.51
CA LEU A 183 0.37 -8.02 4.88
C LEU A 183 -0.07 -9.14 3.92
N ARG A 184 -1.27 -9.06 3.34
CA ARG A 184 -1.67 -9.96 2.23
C ARG A 184 -0.80 -9.75 1.00
N ALA A 185 -0.48 -8.50 0.65
CA ALA A 185 0.40 -8.20 -0.46
C ALA A 185 1.85 -8.62 -0.17
N ASP A 186 2.35 -8.40 1.05
CA ASP A 186 3.67 -8.88 1.51
C ASP A 186 3.83 -10.39 1.28
N ARG A 187 2.84 -11.18 1.72
CA ARG A 187 2.84 -12.64 1.52
C ARG A 187 2.91 -13.04 0.04
N ARG A 188 2.30 -12.26 -0.87
CA ARG A 188 2.39 -12.52 -2.32
C ARG A 188 3.77 -12.20 -2.89
N LEU A 189 4.44 -11.18 -2.37
CA LEU A 189 5.81 -10.85 -2.76
C LEU A 189 6.78 -11.96 -2.33
N ASN A 190 6.57 -12.53 -1.13
CA ASN A 190 7.40 -13.60 -0.57
C ASN A 190 7.08 -15.00 -1.12
N HIS A 191 5.92 -15.17 -1.76
CA HIS A 191 5.52 -16.41 -2.43
C HIS A 191 5.07 -16.11 -3.87
N PRO A 192 6.00 -15.83 -4.79
CA PRO A 192 5.66 -15.68 -6.19
C PRO A 192 5.07 -17.02 -6.65
N THR A 193 3.76 -17.05 -6.87
CA THR A 193 3.10 -18.22 -7.44
C THR A 193 3.77 -18.54 -8.76
N SER A 194 4.45 -19.69 -8.85
CA SER A 194 4.91 -20.24 -10.12
C SER A 194 3.77 -20.16 -11.13
N PRO A 195 4.00 -19.73 -12.38
CA PRO A 195 2.95 -19.67 -13.38
C PRO A 195 2.29 -21.05 -13.46
N THR A 196 0.99 -21.11 -13.18
CA THR A 196 0.20 -22.32 -13.33
C THR A 196 0.43 -22.85 -14.75
N PRO A 197 0.90 -24.09 -14.95
CA PRO A 197 1.06 -24.62 -16.29
C PRO A 197 -0.34 -24.65 -16.90
N THR A 198 -0.57 -23.78 -17.89
CA THR A 198 -1.73 -23.84 -18.76
C THR A 198 -1.85 -25.28 -19.25
N ARG A 199 -2.89 -25.95 -18.76
CA ARG A 199 -3.23 -27.32 -19.12
C ARG A 199 -3.37 -27.36 -20.64
N ARG A 200 -2.36 -27.88 -21.35
CA ARG A 200 -2.45 -28.13 -22.79
C ARG A 200 -3.67 -29.03 -22.97
N SER A 201 -4.73 -28.47 -23.56
CA SER A 201 -5.87 -29.25 -24.02
C SER A 201 -5.34 -30.35 -24.94
N HIS A 202 -5.66 -31.60 -24.61
CA HIS A 202 -5.39 -32.75 -25.45
C HIS A 202 -5.86 -32.48 -26.87
N ILE A 203 -4.92 -32.42 -27.81
CA ILE A 203 -5.21 -32.67 -29.21
C ILE A 203 -5.44 -34.18 -29.29
N ILE A 204 -6.70 -34.58 -29.48
CA ILE A 204 -7.07 -35.93 -29.87
C ILE A 204 -6.42 -36.19 -31.23
N ARG A 205 -5.45 -37.11 -31.28
CA ARG A 205 -4.96 -37.68 -32.53
C ARG A 205 -5.86 -38.86 -32.91
N PRO A 206 -6.44 -38.93 -34.11
CA PRO A 206 -7.09 -40.15 -34.58
C PRO A 206 -6.05 -41.25 -34.81
N SER A 207 -6.43 -42.46 -34.42
CA SER A 207 -5.66 -43.71 -34.53
C SER A 207 -5.44 -44.12 -35.98
N ALA A 208 -4.19 -44.37 -36.37
CA ALA A 208 -3.84 -44.97 -37.64
C ALA A 208 -3.97 -46.49 -37.52
N HIS A 209 -5.13 -47.03 -37.90
CA HIS A 209 -5.29 -48.46 -38.15
C HIS A 209 -6.19 -48.68 -39.35
N GLU A 210 -5.68 -48.35 -40.53
CA GLU A 210 -6.16 -48.85 -41.82
C GLU A 210 -5.13 -48.45 -42.88
N MET A 211 -4.22 -49.37 -43.22
CA MET A 211 -3.51 -49.44 -44.50
C MET A 211 -2.62 -50.69 -44.49
N SER A 212 -3.20 -51.83 -44.88
CA SER A 212 -2.43 -52.97 -45.38
C SER A 212 -3.30 -53.80 -46.34
N ALA A 213 -3.10 -53.63 -47.64
CA ALA A 213 -3.37 -54.65 -48.64
C ALA A 213 -2.32 -54.49 -49.77
N PRO A 214 -1.60 -55.57 -50.14
CA PRO A 214 -0.50 -55.50 -51.10
C PRO A 214 -0.97 -55.61 -52.57
N ALA A 215 0.00 -55.37 -53.44
CA ALA A 215 -0.05 -55.22 -54.89
C ALA A 215 -0.65 -56.40 -55.68
N LYS A 216 -1.08 -56.05 -56.90
CA LYS A 216 -1.29 -56.98 -58.02
C LYS A 216 0.06 -57.49 -58.55
N GLU A 217 0.04 -58.77 -58.94
CA GLU A 217 1.05 -59.58 -59.64
C GLU A 217 2.34 -59.95 -58.87
#